data_AF-A0A3Q9RJB3-F1
#
_entry.id   AF-A0A3Q9RJB3-F1
#
_cell.length_a   1.000
_cell.length_b   1.000
_cell.length_c   1.000
_cell.angle_alpha   90.00
_cell.angle_beta   90.00
_cell.angle_gamma   90.00
#
_symmetry.space_group_name_H-M   'P 1'
#
loop_
_entity.id
_entity.type
_entity.pdbx_description
1 polymer ?
#
loop_
_entity_poly.entity_id
_entity_poly.type
_entity_poly.pdbx_seq_one_letter_code
_entity_poly.pdbx_strand_id
1 'polypeptide(L)'
;MKKNWNEEELLADFVLMPNELHLSMVNKTDANRLGFALLLKYFQQEAKFPSKKQEIPKVIVKYIAKQLDISPDSFDDYSWGGKEKTYTRHRKSIRDFFGFRELTYTDNERFGQWLEEQVPLTHDTDYLTNQAYSLFRKWKVETND
;
A
#
# COMPACT_ATOMS: atom_id res chain seq x y z
N MET A 1 -4.56 7.36 1.89
CA MET A 1 -3.80 7.64 3.13
C MET A 1 -3.93 9.09 3.56
N LYS A 2 -4.22 9.33 4.85
CA LYS A 2 -4.22 10.69 5.43
C LYS A 2 -2.81 11.29 5.39
N LYS A 3 -2.73 12.63 5.28
CA LYS A 3 -1.44 13.33 5.13
C LYS A 3 -0.74 13.63 6.46
N ASN A 4 -1.52 13.82 7.53
CA ASN A 4 -1.02 14.17 8.85
C ASN A 4 -1.13 12.96 9.77
N TRP A 5 -0.01 12.58 10.37
CA TRP A 5 0.11 11.49 11.34
C TRP A 5 0.81 12.03 12.57
N ASN A 6 0.24 11.81 13.74
CA ASN A 6 0.87 12.15 15.02
C ASN A 6 1.79 11.01 15.51
N GLU A 7 2.53 11.23 16.59
CA GLU A 7 3.49 10.24 17.11
C GLU A 7 2.83 8.94 17.59
N GLU A 8 1.68 9.04 18.26
CA GLU A 8 0.93 7.88 18.77
C GLU A 8 0.42 7.00 17.61
N GLU A 9 -0.10 7.63 16.56
CA GLU A 9 -0.56 6.94 15.36
C GLU A 9 0.61 6.30 14.60
N LEU A 10 1.76 6.99 14.50
CA LEU A 10 2.97 6.41 13.90
C LEU A 10 3.45 5.19 14.68
N LEU A 11 3.40 5.25 16.01
CA LEU A 11 3.76 4.14 16.87
C LEU A 11 2.79 2.96 16.72
N ALA A 12 1.49 3.22 16.57
CA ALA A 12 0.49 2.17 16.40
C ALA A 12 0.57 1.50 15.02
N ASP A 13 0.75 2.29 13.96
CA ASP A 13 0.49 1.84 12.58
C ASP A 13 1.75 1.62 11.74
N PHE A 14 2.88 2.27 12.09
CA PHE A 14 4.07 2.32 11.26
C PHE A 14 5.32 1.71 11.89
N VAL A 15 5.20 1.05 13.05
CA VAL A 15 6.28 0.22 13.61
C VAL A 15 6.46 -1.03 12.76
N LEU A 16 7.67 -1.27 12.27
CA LEU A 16 8.05 -2.47 11.52
C LEU A 16 8.14 -3.65 12.47
N MET A 17 7.29 -4.64 12.24
CA MET A 17 7.36 -5.91 12.97
C MET A 17 8.59 -6.72 12.53
N PRO A 18 9.11 -7.67 13.34
CA PRO A 18 10.34 -8.40 13.01
C PRO A 18 10.34 -9.08 11.63
N ASN A 19 9.20 -9.62 11.21
CA ASN A 19 9.01 -10.21 9.88
C ASN A 19 9.01 -9.15 8.76
N GLU A 20 8.38 -8.00 8.98
CA GLU A 20 8.37 -6.88 8.03
C GLU A 20 9.78 -6.28 7.86
N LEU A 21 10.51 -6.12 8.97
CA LEU A 21 11.90 -5.68 8.99
C LEU A 21 12.78 -6.66 8.20
N HIS A 22 12.64 -7.96 8.43
CA HIS A 22 13.38 -8.97 7.66
C HIS A 22 13.13 -8.86 6.15
N LEU A 23 11.87 -8.69 5.73
CA LEU A 23 11.51 -8.52 4.31
C LEU A 23 12.06 -7.22 3.69
N SER A 24 12.20 -6.16 4.48
CA SER A 24 12.90 -4.95 4.02
C SER A 24 14.40 -5.20 3.86
N MET A 25 15.03 -5.81 4.86
CA MET A 25 16.49 -5.94 4.97
C MET A 25 17.14 -6.90 3.96
N VAL A 26 16.37 -7.83 3.36
CA VAL A 26 16.88 -8.70 2.28
C VAL A 26 17.21 -7.92 1.00
N ASN A 27 16.75 -6.67 0.88
CA ASN A 27 17.07 -5.80 -0.25
C ASN A 27 18.50 -5.23 -0.15
N LYS A 28 19.15 -5.09 -1.32
CA LYS A 28 20.59 -4.79 -1.40
C LYS A 28 20.98 -3.35 -1.06
N THR A 29 20.15 -2.38 -1.41
CA THR A 29 20.46 -0.95 -1.25
C THR A 29 19.51 -0.31 -0.27
N ASP A 30 19.96 0.75 0.38
CA ASP A 30 19.16 1.47 1.37
C ASP A 30 17.88 2.07 0.75
N ALA A 31 17.99 2.60 -0.47
CA ALA A 31 16.83 3.03 -1.26
C ALA A 31 15.79 1.90 -1.44
N ASN A 32 16.23 0.68 -1.71
CA ASN A 32 15.33 -0.46 -1.90
C ASN A 32 14.77 -0.99 -0.58
N ARG A 33 15.55 -0.98 0.51
CA ARG A 33 15.09 -1.36 1.86
C ARG A 33 14.00 -0.39 2.33
N LEU A 34 14.29 0.91 2.27
CA LEU A 34 13.36 1.96 2.66
C LEU A 34 12.12 1.99 1.75
N GLY A 35 12.31 1.93 0.43
CA GLY A 35 11.22 1.87 -0.54
C GLY A 35 10.31 0.66 -0.34
N PHE A 36 10.88 -0.53 -0.07
CA PHE A 36 10.09 -1.72 0.26
C PHE A 36 9.27 -1.53 1.54
N ALA A 37 9.89 -1.07 2.62
CA ALA A 37 9.21 -0.89 3.91
C ALA A 37 8.06 0.14 3.82
N LEU A 38 8.27 1.23 3.08
CA LEU A 38 7.26 2.24 2.84
C LEU A 38 6.08 1.68 2.03
N LEU A 39 6.34 0.92 0.97
CA LEU A 39 5.27 0.26 0.21
C LEU A 39 4.52 -0.76 1.05
N LEU A 40 5.22 -1.52 1.89
CA LEU A 40 4.62 -2.52 2.77
C LEU A 40 3.65 -1.87 3.75
N LYS A 41 4.09 -0.82 4.47
CA LYS A 41 3.24 -0.11 5.42
C LYS A 41 2.10 0.63 4.75
N TYR A 42 2.33 1.23 3.58
CA TYR A 42 1.26 1.84 2.81
C TYR A 42 0.20 0.80 2.43
N PHE A 43 0.62 -0.36 1.94
CA PHE A 43 -0.30 -1.43 1.57
C PHE A 43 -1.05 -2.00 2.79
N GLN A 44 -0.40 -2.12 3.95
CA GLN A 44 -1.06 -2.53 5.18
C GLN A 44 -2.24 -1.60 5.55
N GLN A 45 -2.03 -0.30 5.41
CA GLN A 45 -3.04 0.72 5.72
C GLN A 45 -4.13 0.79 4.66
N GLU A 46 -3.75 0.80 3.38
CA GLU A 46 -4.65 1.17 2.27
C GLU A 46 -5.16 -0.04 1.48
N ALA A 47 -4.55 -1.22 1.62
CA ALA A 47 -4.77 -2.41 0.79
C ALA A 47 -4.61 -2.19 -0.71
N LYS A 48 -3.86 -1.14 -1.07
CA LYS A 48 -3.45 -0.78 -2.43
C LYS A 48 -2.08 -0.14 -2.40
N PHE A 49 -1.38 -0.09 -3.53
CA PHE A 49 -0.14 0.66 -3.63
C PHE A 49 -0.39 2.14 -3.94
N PRO A 50 0.50 3.04 -3.51
CA PRO A 50 0.43 4.44 -3.89
C PRO A 50 0.60 4.61 -5.40
N SER A 51 -0.21 5.47 -6.00
CA SER A 51 -0.11 5.76 -7.44
C SER A 51 1.09 6.66 -7.73
N LYS A 52 1.40 7.57 -6.79
CA LYS A 52 2.55 8.48 -6.85
C LYS A 52 3.37 8.41 -5.57
N LYS A 53 4.69 8.59 -5.70
CA LYS A 53 5.63 8.60 -4.57
C LYS A 53 5.26 9.62 -3.48
N GLN A 54 4.68 10.75 -3.89
CA GLN A 54 4.26 11.85 -3.02
C GLN A 54 3.00 11.56 -2.19
N GLU A 55 2.28 10.46 -2.48
CA GLU A 55 1.16 10.01 -1.64
C GLU A 55 1.64 9.47 -0.30
N ILE A 56 2.91 9.08 -0.18
CA ILE A 56 3.51 8.67 1.09
C ILE A 56 3.95 9.93 1.85
N PRO A 57 3.35 10.23 3.02
CA PRO A 57 3.70 11.40 3.80
C PRO A 57 5.17 11.40 4.26
N LYS A 58 5.84 12.56 4.18
CA LYS A 58 7.24 12.72 4.59
C LYS A 58 7.49 12.31 6.04
N VAL A 59 6.50 12.48 6.93
CA VAL A 59 6.60 12.06 8.33
C VAL A 59 6.75 10.54 8.47
N ILE A 60 6.03 9.77 7.64
CA ILE A 60 6.14 8.30 7.59
C ILE A 60 7.49 7.89 7.02
N VAL A 61 7.95 8.56 5.95
CA VAL A 61 9.28 8.31 5.36
C VAL A 61 10.36 8.44 6.45
N LYS A 62 10.37 9.54 7.19
CA LYS A 62 11.33 9.77 8.28
C LYS A 62 11.20 8.74 9.40
N TYR A 63 9.98 8.39 9.78
CA TYR A 63 9.72 7.44 10.85
C TYR A 63 10.22 6.03 10.53
N ILE A 64 9.94 5.53 9.32
CA ILE A 64 10.41 4.22 8.86
C ILE A 64 11.92 4.22 8.63
N ALA A 65 12.47 5.29 8.03
CA ALA A 65 13.90 5.41 7.80
C ALA A 65 14.70 5.31 9.12
N LYS A 66 14.21 5.94 10.19
CA LYS A 66 14.81 5.84 11.54
C LYS A 66 14.83 4.40 12.07
N GLN A 67 13.77 3.61 11.84
CA GLN A 67 13.72 2.21 12.28
C GLN A 67 14.70 1.31 11.53
N LEU A 68 15.05 1.68 10.29
CA LEU A 68 15.99 0.94 9.45
C LEU A 68 17.45 1.43 9.58
N ASP A 69 17.69 2.50 10.36
CA ASP A 69 18.97 3.22 10.41
C ASP A 69 19.45 3.69 9.02
N ILE A 70 18.52 4.24 8.23
CA ILE A 70 18.74 4.71 6.86
C ILE A 70 18.41 6.20 6.75
N SER A 71 19.12 6.93 5.87
CA SER A 71 18.73 8.31 5.55
C SER A 71 17.36 8.36 4.86
N PRO A 72 16.42 9.23 5.30
CA PRO A 72 15.14 9.38 4.61
C PRO A 72 15.30 9.83 3.16
N ASP A 73 16.39 10.52 2.83
CA ASP A 73 16.68 10.99 1.48
C ASP A 73 17.01 9.84 0.52
N SER A 74 17.44 8.68 1.03
CA SER A 74 17.61 7.47 0.21
C SER A 74 16.30 7.03 -0.44
N PHE A 75 15.14 7.48 0.06
CA PHE A 75 13.88 7.22 -0.61
C PHE A 75 13.85 7.86 -1.99
N ASP A 76 14.49 9.02 -2.23
CA ASP A 76 14.46 9.72 -3.52
C ASP A 76 15.06 8.86 -4.65
N ASP A 77 16.07 8.06 -4.34
CA ASP A 77 16.73 7.13 -5.28
C ASP A 77 15.94 5.84 -5.54
N TYR A 78 14.85 5.59 -4.80
CA TYR A 78 14.02 4.40 -5.02
C TYR A 78 13.30 4.47 -6.38
N SER A 79 13.62 3.51 -7.26
CA SER A 79 13.05 3.39 -8.60
C SER A 79 11.53 3.10 -8.54
N TRP A 80 10.75 3.95 -9.20
CA TRP A 80 9.29 3.95 -9.11
C TRP A 80 8.60 3.63 -10.43
N GLY A 81 7.45 2.96 -10.36
CA GLY A 81 6.51 2.82 -11.47
C GLY A 81 6.53 1.44 -12.13
N GLY A 82 5.45 1.12 -12.86
CA GLY A 82 5.19 -0.22 -13.38
C GLY A 82 6.20 -0.77 -14.39
N LYS A 83 7.05 0.09 -14.98
CA LYS A 83 8.15 -0.33 -15.87
C LYS A 83 9.41 -0.74 -15.10
N GLU A 84 9.53 -0.34 -13.83
CA GLU A 84 10.68 -0.64 -12.98
C GLU A 84 10.58 -2.04 -12.39
N LYS A 85 11.50 -2.94 -12.77
CA LYS A 85 11.52 -4.34 -12.33
C LYS A 85 11.57 -4.50 -10.81
N THR A 86 12.28 -3.59 -10.12
CA THR A 86 12.38 -3.61 -8.66
C THR A 86 11.05 -3.25 -8.01
N TYR A 87 10.37 -2.21 -8.52
CA TYR A 87 9.06 -1.78 -8.02
C TYR A 87 8.01 -2.87 -8.19
N THR A 88 7.92 -3.48 -9.37
CA THR A 88 6.97 -4.56 -9.65
C THR A 88 7.24 -5.81 -8.81
N ARG A 89 8.52 -6.18 -8.63
CA ARG A 89 8.90 -7.28 -7.73
C ARG A 89 8.48 -6.99 -6.29
N HIS A 90 8.71 -5.79 -5.78
CA HIS A 90 8.34 -5.41 -4.42
C HIS A 90 6.83 -5.49 -4.22
N ARG A 91 6.03 -4.92 -5.14
CA ARG A 91 4.57 -5.02 -5.10
C ARG A 91 4.09 -6.46 -5.05
N LYS A 92 4.67 -7.33 -5.89
CA LYS A 92 4.35 -8.76 -5.86
C LYS A 92 4.66 -9.39 -4.50
N SER A 93 5.86 -9.20 -3.97
CA SER A 93 6.24 -9.76 -2.66
C SER A 93 5.34 -9.27 -1.53
N ILE A 94 4.91 -8.01 -1.55
CA ILE A 94 4.02 -7.44 -0.53
C ILE A 94 2.60 -8.02 -0.66
N ARG A 95 2.09 -8.16 -1.89
CA ARG A 95 0.81 -8.86 -2.14
C ARG A 95 0.86 -10.28 -1.58
N ASP A 96 1.90 -11.03 -1.92
CA ASP A 96 2.08 -12.41 -1.47
C ASP A 96 2.14 -12.47 0.07
N PHE A 97 2.82 -11.53 0.72
CA PHE A 97 2.91 -11.44 2.18
C PHE A 97 1.55 -11.21 2.87
N PHE A 98 0.69 -10.35 2.32
CA PHE A 98 -0.64 -10.08 2.90
C PHE A 98 -1.74 -11.03 2.40
N GLY A 99 -1.40 -11.98 1.52
CA GLY A 99 -2.32 -12.90 0.87
C GLY A 99 -3.23 -12.23 -0.15
N PHE A 100 -2.79 -11.12 -0.76
CA PHE A 100 -3.50 -10.39 -1.80
C PHE A 100 -3.08 -10.84 -3.20
N ARG A 101 -3.95 -10.56 -4.18
CA ARG A 101 -3.67 -10.74 -5.60
C ARG A 101 -4.07 -9.51 -6.40
N GLU A 102 -3.63 -9.45 -7.66
CA GLU A 102 -4.04 -8.40 -8.59
C GLU A 102 -5.51 -8.55 -8.97
N LEU A 103 -6.13 -7.41 -9.28
CA LEU A 103 -7.47 -7.32 -9.82
C LEU A 103 -7.56 -8.05 -11.16
N THR A 104 -8.54 -8.94 -11.29
CA THR A 104 -8.81 -9.70 -12.52
C THR A 104 -10.10 -9.22 -13.17
N TYR A 105 -10.31 -9.63 -14.42
CA TYR A 105 -11.57 -9.37 -15.13
C TYR A 105 -12.79 -9.93 -14.36
N THR A 106 -12.68 -11.13 -13.79
CA THR A 106 -13.77 -11.74 -12.99
C THR A 106 -14.11 -10.94 -11.74
N ASP A 107 -13.13 -10.28 -11.12
CA ASP A 107 -13.41 -9.38 -9.99
C ASP A 107 -14.16 -8.13 -10.42
N ASN A 108 -13.83 -7.59 -11.59
CA ASN A 108 -14.52 -6.43 -12.15
C ASN A 108 -15.97 -6.77 -12.51
N GLU A 109 -16.23 -7.95 -13.08
CA GLU A 109 -17.60 -8.41 -13.33
C GLU A 109 -18.38 -8.56 -12.04
N ARG A 110 -17.78 -9.21 -11.03
CA ARG A 110 -18.39 -9.36 -9.71
C ARG A 110 -18.67 -8.01 -9.04
N PHE A 111 -17.75 -7.06 -9.17
CA PHE A 111 -17.92 -5.71 -8.64
C PHE A 111 -19.00 -4.93 -9.39
N GLY A 112 -19.08 -5.07 -10.72
CA GLY A 112 -20.13 -4.48 -11.54
C GLY A 112 -21.53 -4.96 -11.14
N GLN A 113 -21.70 -6.28 -10.95
CA GLN A 113 -22.96 -6.86 -10.45
C GLN A 113 -23.34 -6.28 -9.08
N TRP A 114 -22.38 -6.18 -8.17
CA TRP A 114 -22.63 -5.56 -6.86
C TRP A 114 -23.06 -4.08 -7.00
N LEU A 115 -22.42 -3.30 -7.88
CA LEU A 115 -22.82 -1.90 -8.12
C LEU A 115 -24.24 -1.79 -8.68
N GLU A 116 -24.62 -2.64 -9.63
CA GLU A 116 -25.98 -2.69 -10.18
C GLU A 116 -27.04 -2.94 -9.10
N GLU A 117 -26.73 -3.77 -8.10
CA GLU A 117 -27.60 -3.99 -6.94
C GLU A 117 -27.66 -2.78 -5.98
N GLN A 118 -26.58 -2.00 -5.86
CA GLN A 118 -26.53 -0.87 -4.92
C GLN A 118 -27.09 0.44 -5.47
N VAL A 119 -26.91 0.73 -6.77
CA VAL A 119 -27.33 2.00 -7.39
C VAL A 119 -28.82 2.33 -7.15
N PRO A 120 -29.77 1.38 -7.20
CA PRO A 120 -31.16 1.66 -6.87
C PRO A 120 -31.41 2.04 -5.41
N LEU A 121 -30.51 1.65 -4.50
CA LEU A 121 -30.65 1.85 -3.05
C LEU A 121 -30.04 3.17 -2.58
N THR A 122 -28.98 3.63 -3.24
CA THR A 122 -28.28 4.86 -2.86
C THR A 122 -27.53 5.49 -4.04
N HIS A 123 -27.49 6.82 -4.04
CA HIS A 123 -26.68 7.63 -4.95
C HIS A 123 -25.50 8.29 -4.23
N ASP A 124 -25.28 7.96 -2.95
CA ASP A 124 -24.15 8.44 -2.18
C ASP A 124 -22.87 7.75 -2.67
N THR A 125 -22.10 8.47 -3.49
CA THR A 125 -20.87 7.98 -4.10
C THR A 125 -19.76 7.74 -3.09
N ASP A 126 -19.74 8.47 -1.97
CA ASP A 126 -18.73 8.28 -0.92
C ASP A 126 -19.00 7.00 -0.14
N TYR A 127 -20.27 6.75 0.18
CA TYR A 127 -20.70 5.47 0.74
C TYR A 127 -20.34 4.30 -0.17
N LEU A 128 -20.69 4.37 -1.47
CA LEU A 128 -20.41 3.31 -2.44
C LEU A 128 -18.90 3.05 -2.58
N THR A 129 -18.10 4.11 -2.58
CA THR A 129 -16.63 4.03 -2.65
C THR A 129 -16.05 3.32 -1.42
N ASN A 130 -16.52 3.67 -0.22
CA ASN A 130 -16.08 3.04 1.03
C ASN A 130 -16.47 1.54 1.09
N GLN A 131 -17.67 1.21 0.60
CA GLN A 131 -18.11 -0.19 0.50
C GLN A 131 -17.28 -0.97 -0.54
N ALA A 132 -16.98 -0.37 -1.69
CA ALA A 132 -16.11 -0.96 -2.70
C ALA A 132 -14.74 -1.34 -2.11
N TYR A 133 -14.07 -0.40 -1.42
CA TYR A 133 -12.79 -0.68 -0.77
C TYR A 133 -12.89 -1.81 0.27
N SER A 134 -13.99 -1.85 1.03
CA SER A 134 -14.25 -2.93 2.00
C SER A 134 -14.41 -4.28 1.33
N LEU A 135 -15.09 -4.35 0.17
CA LEU A 135 -15.25 -5.56 -0.62
C LEU A 135 -13.92 -6.07 -1.18
N PHE A 136 -13.12 -5.20 -1.80
CA PHE A 136 -11.82 -5.61 -2.35
C PHE A 136 -10.87 -6.12 -1.27
N ARG A 137 -10.86 -5.49 -0.08
CA ARG A 137 -10.14 -6.02 1.08
C ARG A 137 -10.62 -7.41 1.49
N LYS A 138 -11.94 -7.63 1.52
CA LYS A 138 -12.55 -8.94 1.83
C LYS A 138 -12.19 -10.00 0.79
N TRP A 139 -12.12 -9.63 -0.48
CA TRP A 139 -11.73 -10.53 -1.56
C TRP A 139 -10.22 -10.74 -1.67
N LYS A 140 -9.42 -10.02 -0.87
CA LYS A 140 -7.96 -10.01 -0.94
C LYS A 140 -7.47 -9.64 -2.33
N VAL A 141 -8.10 -8.62 -2.92
CA VAL A 141 -7.77 -8.09 -4.24
C VAL A 141 -7.24 -6.68 -4.09
N GLU A 142 -6.07 -6.42 -4.68
CA GLU A 142 -5.54 -5.08 -4.79
C GLU A 142 -6.37 -4.27 -5.79
N THR A 143 -6.88 -3.12 -5.37
CA THR A 143 -7.48 -2.15 -6.30
C THR A 143 -6.37 -1.39 -7.03
N ASN A 144 -6.35 -1.46 -8.36
CA ASN A 144 -5.58 -0.51 -9.17
C ASN A 144 -6.43 0.75 -9.36
N ASP A 145 -5.87 1.93 -9.09
CA ASP A 145 -6.45 3.21 -9.52
C ASP A 145 -6.25 3.41 -11.04
#